data_AF-J3GPD7-F1
#
_entry.id   AF-J3GPD7-F1
#
_cell.length_a   1.000
_cell.length_b   1.000
_cell.length_c   1.000
_cell.angle_alpha   90.00
_cell.angle_beta   90.00
_cell.angle_gamma   90.00
#
_symmetry.space_group_name_H-M   'P 1'
#
loop_
_entity.id
_entity.type
_entity.pdbx_description
1 polymer ?
#
loop_
_entity_poly.entity_id
_entity_poly.type
_entity_poly.pdbx_seq_one_letter_code
_entity_poly.pdbx_strand_id
1 'polypeptide(L)'
;MLAQLHTWLEKTQPQVTAQNALGKTISYLASNWIKLVRYTEAGYLPIDNNAAERAIRPFVIERKNWLFSDTPKGAMASAQLYSLVETAKANGQEPYAWLRHALERLPTASSVEDYEALLPWNCSPVLHS
;
A
#
# COMPACT_ATOMS: atom_id res chain seq x y z
N MET A 1 -8.61 -23.86 13.42
CA MET A 1 -7.29 -23.94 12.77
C MET A 1 -6.33 -22.85 13.26
N LEU A 2 -6.64 -21.55 13.13
CA LEU A 2 -5.76 -20.47 13.62
C LEU A 2 -5.49 -20.50 15.14
N ALA A 3 -6.51 -20.74 15.96
CA ALA A 3 -6.32 -20.87 17.41
C ALA A 3 -5.38 -22.03 17.76
N GLN A 4 -5.47 -23.16 17.05
CA GLN A 4 -4.57 -24.31 17.25
C GLN A 4 -3.13 -23.95 16.85
N LEU A 5 -2.96 -23.20 15.74
CA LEU A 5 -1.65 -22.68 15.33
C LEU A 5 -1.07 -21.71 16.36
N HIS A 6 -1.90 -20.83 16.95
CA HIS A 6 -1.45 -19.90 17.99
C HIS A 6 -0.96 -20.65 19.24
N THR A 7 -1.76 -21.61 19.71
CA THR A 7 -1.39 -22.43 20.87
C THR A 7 -0.12 -23.24 20.61
N TRP A 8 0.05 -23.76 19.39
CA TRP A 8 1.30 -24.42 19.00
C TRP A 8 2.47 -23.44 19.02
N LEU A 9 2.29 -22.24 18.45
CA LEU A 9 3.32 -21.21 18.38
C LEU A 9 3.81 -20.78 19.78
N GLU A 10 2.89 -20.51 20.70
CA GLU A 10 3.19 -20.13 22.09
C GLU A 10 3.96 -21.24 22.83
N LYS A 11 3.65 -22.52 22.55
CA LYS A 11 4.34 -23.66 23.15
C LYS A 11 5.73 -23.90 22.56
N THR A 12 5.88 -23.70 21.26
CA THR A 12 7.13 -23.99 20.54
C THR A 12 8.15 -22.86 20.69
N GLN A 13 7.72 -21.59 20.78
CA GLN A 13 8.61 -20.43 20.90
C GLN A 13 9.69 -20.54 21.99
N PRO A 14 9.39 -20.94 23.25
CA PRO A 14 10.42 -21.11 24.29
C PRO A 14 11.36 -22.30 24.05
N GLN A 15 11.01 -23.23 23.16
CA GLN A 15 11.78 -24.46 22.89
C GLN A 15 12.82 -24.26 21.78
N VAL A 16 12.76 -23.17 21.02
CA VAL A 16 13.67 -22.88 19.90
C VAL A 16 14.64 -21.77 20.23
N THR A 17 15.91 -21.98 19.88
CA THR A 17 16.94 -20.95 20.01
C THR A 17 16.70 -19.85 18.98
N ALA A 18 16.56 -18.60 19.41
CA ALA A 18 16.25 -17.45 18.54
C ALA A 18 17.27 -17.19 17.41
N GLN A 19 18.49 -17.73 17.53
CA GLN A 19 19.57 -17.48 16.58
C GLN A 19 19.49 -18.33 15.29
N ASN A 20 18.84 -19.49 15.34
CA ASN A 20 18.74 -20.37 14.16
C ASN A 20 17.56 -19.95 13.24
N ALA A 21 17.55 -20.44 12.00
CA ALA A 21 16.56 -20.05 11.00
C ALA A 21 15.10 -20.33 11.46
N LEU A 22 14.90 -21.44 12.18
CA LEU A 22 13.59 -21.81 12.72
C LEU A 22 13.15 -20.83 13.82
N GLY A 23 14.03 -20.52 14.77
CA GLY A 23 13.79 -19.57 15.84
C GLY A 23 13.49 -18.16 15.33
N LYS A 24 14.18 -17.71 14.28
CA LYS A 24 13.88 -16.44 13.58
C LYS A 24 12.48 -16.46 12.96
N THR A 25 12.12 -17.54 12.29
CA THR A 25 10.80 -17.70 11.64
C THR A 25 9.68 -17.70 12.67
N ILE A 26 9.83 -18.47 13.76
CA ILE A 26 8.87 -18.53 14.85
C ILE A 26 8.72 -17.17 15.55
N SER A 27 9.83 -16.48 15.83
CA SER A 27 9.81 -15.15 16.44
C SER A 27 9.16 -14.11 15.53
N TYR A 28 9.39 -14.20 14.22
CA TYR A 28 8.75 -13.34 13.22
C TYR A 28 7.25 -13.59 13.16
N LEU A 29 6.82 -14.86 13.12
CA LEU A 29 5.41 -15.23 13.13
C LEU A 29 4.70 -14.73 14.40
N ALA A 30 5.31 -14.91 15.57
CA ALA A 30 4.77 -14.45 16.85
C ALA A 30 4.63 -12.92 16.89
N SER A 31 5.69 -12.20 16.50
CA SER A 31 5.69 -10.72 16.47
C SER A 31 4.67 -10.13 15.49
N ASN A 32 4.26 -10.89 14.48
CA ASN A 32 3.29 -10.44 13.47
C ASN A 32 1.92 -11.11 13.61
N TRP A 33 1.66 -11.87 14.70
CA TRP A 33 0.42 -12.64 14.86
C TRP A 33 -0.84 -11.78 14.70
N ILE A 34 -0.87 -10.62 15.35
CA ILE A 34 -1.99 -9.67 15.26
C ILE A 34 -2.26 -9.26 13.80
N LYS A 35 -1.20 -9.03 13.01
CA LYS A 35 -1.35 -8.68 11.59
C LYS A 35 -1.84 -9.86 10.76
N LEU A 36 -1.37 -11.08 11.06
CA LEU A 36 -1.74 -12.30 10.36
C LEU A 36 -3.23 -12.61 10.51
N VAL A 37 -3.84 -12.37 11.67
CA VAL A 37 -5.24 -12.72 11.92
C VAL A 37 -6.23 -11.63 11.48
N ARG A 38 -5.76 -10.44 11.10
CA ARG A 38 -6.64 -9.31 10.72
C ARG A 38 -7.63 -9.63 9.60
N TYR A 39 -7.26 -10.48 8.64
CA TYR A 39 -8.18 -10.84 7.56
C TYR A 39 -9.46 -11.54 8.06
N THR A 40 -9.43 -12.07 9.28
CA THR A 40 -10.60 -12.70 9.91
C THR A 40 -11.58 -11.68 10.51
N GLU A 41 -11.16 -10.43 10.68
CA GLU A 41 -11.98 -9.36 11.27
C GLU A 41 -13.03 -8.82 10.28
N ALA A 42 -12.74 -8.88 8.98
CA ALA A 42 -13.65 -8.42 7.94
C ALA A 42 -13.48 -9.20 6.62
N GLY A 43 -14.58 -9.68 6.04
CA GLY A 43 -14.55 -10.57 4.88
C GLY A 43 -14.01 -9.96 3.57
N TYR A 44 -13.86 -8.64 3.50
CA TYR A 44 -13.22 -7.96 2.36
C TYR A 44 -11.70 -7.87 2.46
N LEU A 45 -11.11 -8.23 3.61
CA LEU A 45 -9.66 -8.23 3.80
C LEU A 45 -9.06 -9.53 3.22
N PRO A 46 -8.10 -9.43 2.29
CA PRO A 46 -7.42 -10.62 1.78
C PRO A 46 -6.50 -11.24 2.84
N ILE A 47 -6.31 -12.56 2.76
CA ILE A 47 -5.40 -13.30 3.65
C ILE A 47 -3.93 -12.96 3.42
N ASP A 48 -3.60 -12.51 2.21
CA ASP A 48 -2.26 -12.16 1.79
C ASP A 48 -2.16 -10.69 1.34
N ASN A 49 -0.94 -10.18 1.32
CA ASN A 49 -0.63 -8.82 0.87
C ASN A 49 -0.19 -8.77 -0.61
N ASN A 50 -0.42 -9.84 -1.39
CA ASN A 50 0.15 -9.96 -2.74
C ASN A 50 -0.29 -8.82 -3.66
N ALA A 51 -1.51 -8.31 -3.49
CA ALA A 51 -2.00 -7.16 -4.25
C ALA A 51 -1.15 -5.91 -3.98
N ALA A 52 -0.86 -5.61 -2.72
CA ALA A 52 -0.01 -4.49 -2.33
C ALA A 52 1.44 -4.69 -2.80
N GLU A 53 1.98 -5.91 -2.70
CA GLU A 53 3.33 -6.21 -3.18
C GLU A 53 3.46 -6.08 -4.71
N ARG A 54 2.44 -6.52 -5.45
CA ARG A 54 2.39 -6.31 -6.90
C ARG A 54 2.29 -4.83 -7.25
N ALA A 55 1.48 -4.07 -6.51
CA ALA A 55 1.34 -2.63 -6.72
C ALA A 55 2.64 -1.88 -6.42
N ILE A 56 3.44 -2.27 -5.41
CA ILE A 56 4.70 -1.56 -5.11
C ILE A 56 5.88 -2.01 -5.98
N ARG A 57 5.80 -3.19 -6.62
CA ARG A 57 6.92 -3.75 -7.39
C ARG A 57 7.40 -2.83 -8.54
N PRO A 58 6.53 -2.22 -9.38
CA PRO A 58 6.98 -1.28 -10.40
C PRO A 58 7.75 -0.10 -9.81
N PHE A 59 7.27 0.50 -8.71
CA PHE A 59 7.98 1.55 -8.00
C PHE A 59 9.39 1.12 -7.53
N VAL A 60 9.51 -0.07 -6.93
CA VAL A 60 10.79 -0.59 -6.44
C VAL A 60 11.80 -0.81 -7.58
N ILE A 61 11.31 -1.13 -8.78
CA ILE A 61 12.13 -1.27 -9.99
C ILE A 61 12.50 0.11 -10.54
N GLU A 62 11.53 1.01 -10.67
CA GLU A 62 11.67 2.33 -11.29
C GLU A 62 12.46 3.33 -10.46
N ARG A 63 12.47 3.24 -9.12
CA ARG A 63 13.22 4.16 -8.25
C ARG A 63 14.72 4.21 -8.55
N LYS A 64 15.29 3.18 -9.19
CA LYS A 64 16.68 3.19 -9.66
C LYS A 64 16.91 4.12 -10.87
N ASN A 65 15.84 4.43 -11.60
CA ASN A 65 15.84 5.27 -12.79
C ASN A 65 15.33 6.70 -12.52
N TRP A 66 14.88 7.00 -11.31
CA TRP A 66 14.34 8.31 -10.94
C TRP A 66 15.45 9.20 -10.40
N LEU A 67 15.66 10.35 -11.05
CA LEU A 67 16.79 11.25 -10.82
C LEU A 67 16.89 11.82 -9.39
N PHE A 68 15.83 11.72 -8.58
CA PHE A 68 15.71 12.38 -7.28
C PHE A 68 15.43 11.42 -6.11
N SER A 69 15.39 10.09 -6.32
CA SER A 69 15.07 9.14 -5.24
C SER A 69 16.22 8.90 -4.24
N ASP A 70 17.35 9.59 -4.39
CA ASP A 70 18.57 9.41 -3.58
C ASP A 70 18.61 10.25 -2.27
N THR A 71 17.55 11.02 -2.01
CA THR A 71 17.40 11.76 -0.74
C THR A 71 16.11 11.36 -0.03
N PRO A 72 16.02 11.43 1.32
CA PRO A 72 14.79 11.15 2.03
C PRO A 72 13.59 11.98 1.55
N LYS A 73 13.83 13.25 1.21
CA LYS A 73 12.80 14.14 0.64
C LYS A 73 12.34 13.67 -0.73
N GLY A 74 13.27 13.29 -1.60
CA GLY A 74 12.93 12.79 -2.93
C GLY A 74 12.25 11.41 -2.89
N ALA A 75 12.63 10.54 -1.96
CA ALA A 75 11.93 9.27 -1.72
C ALA A 75 10.48 9.51 -1.26
N MET A 76 10.26 10.47 -0.36
CA MET A 76 8.91 10.86 0.08
C MET A 76 8.07 11.40 -1.07
N ALA A 77 8.59 12.35 -1.85
CA ALA A 77 7.89 12.92 -2.99
C ALA A 77 7.55 11.84 -4.04
N SER A 78 8.48 10.91 -4.28
CA SER A 78 8.28 9.79 -5.20
C SER A 78 7.16 8.86 -4.73
N ALA A 79 7.13 8.54 -3.43
CA ALA A 79 6.09 7.70 -2.83
C ALA A 79 4.71 8.37 -2.87
N GLN A 80 4.64 9.70 -2.66
CA GLN A 80 3.40 10.47 -2.76
C GLN A 80 2.84 10.44 -4.19
N LEU A 81 3.67 10.73 -5.20
CA LEU A 81 3.27 10.68 -6.60
C LEU A 81 2.78 9.28 -7.00
N TYR A 82 3.51 8.24 -6.59
CA TYR A 82 3.14 6.86 -6.89
C TYR A 82 1.81 6.48 -6.23
N SER A 83 1.60 6.90 -4.98
CA SER A 83 0.32 6.68 -4.27
C SER A 83 -0.86 7.32 -5.02
N LEU A 84 -0.69 8.53 -5.56
CA LEU A 84 -1.71 9.20 -6.38
C LEU A 84 -2.01 8.41 -7.67
N VAL A 85 -0.97 7.98 -8.38
CA VAL A 85 -1.09 7.18 -9.61
C VAL A 85 -1.82 5.86 -9.36
N GLU A 86 -1.43 5.11 -8.33
CA GLU A 86 -2.07 3.84 -8.01
C GLU A 86 -3.51 4.03 -7.50
N THR A 87 -3.79 5.14 -6.81
CA THR A 87 -5.17 5.48 -6.41
C THR A 87 -6.04 5.76 -7.65
N ALA A 88 -5.54 6.48 -8.66
CA ALA A 88 -6.26 6.67 -9.92
C ALA A 88 -6.56 5.32 -10.60
N LYS A 89 -5.54 4.46 -10.76
CA LYS A 89 -5.72 3.13 -11.36
C LYS A 89 -6.74 2.27 -10.60
N ALA A 90 -6.68 2.29 -9.26
CA ALA A 90 -7.59 1.53 -8.40
C ALA A 90 -9.05 1.98 -8.57
N ASN A 91 -9.29 3.22 -9.00
CA ASN A 91 -10.61 3.77 -9.31
C ASN A 91 -10.95 3.71 -10.82
N GLY A 92 -10.19 2.97 -11.62
CA GLY A 92 -10.43 2.80 -13.06
C GLY A 92 -10.09 4.03 -13.91
N GLN A 93 -9.39 5.01 -13.34
CA GLN A 93 -9.00 6.24 -14.05
C GLN A 93 -7.67 6.05 -14.79
N GLU A 94 -7.54 6.70 -15.94
CA GLU A 94 -6.24 6.89 -16.57
C GLU A 94 -5.43 7.92 -15.75
N PRO A 95 -4.26 7.56 -15.19
CA PRO A 95 -3.55 8.40 -14.22
C PRO A 95 -3.21 9.80 -14.72
N TYR A 96 -2.81 9.94 -15.98
CA TYR A 96 -2.41 11.24 -16.51
C TYR A 96 -3.62 12.16 -16.73
N ALA A 97 -4.73 11.64 -17.25
CA ALA A 97 -6.01 12.32 -17.39
C ALA A 97 -6.49 12.89 -16.06
N TRP A 98 -6.47 12.05 -15.01
CA TRP A 98 -6.89 12.45 -13.68
C TRP A 98 -5.95 13.44 -13.02
N LEU A 99 -4.63 13.20 -13.03
CA LEU A 99 -3.66 14.12 -12.45
C LEU A 99 -3.75 15.50 -13.11
N ARG A 100 -3.86 15.56 -14.45
CA ARG A 100 -4.03 16.83 -15.16
C ARG A 100 -5.32 17.53 -14.73
N HIS A 101 -6.45 16.82 -14.76
CA HIS A 101 -7.75 17.38 -14.38
C HIS A 101 -7.74 17.95 -12.95
N ALA A 102 -7.18 17.19 -12.00
CA ALA A 102 -7.07 17.59 -10.60
C ALA A 102 -6.16 18.81 -10.45
N LEU A 103 -4.94 18.78 -11.01
CA LEU A 103 -3.96 19.86 -10.86
C LEU A 103 -4.39 21.17 -11.55
N GLU A 104 -5.14 21.10 -12.66
CA GLU A 104 -5.69 22.29 -13.33
C GLU A 104 -6.78 22.99 -12.49
N ARG A 105 -7.57 22.22 -11.73
CA ARG A 105 -8.72 22.71 -10.96
C ARG A 105 -8.42 22.94 -9.49
N LEU A 106 -7.36 22.34 -8.97
CA LEU A 106 -6.91 22.50 -7.59
C LEU A 106 -6.76 23.99 -7.17
N PRO A 107 -6.22 24.90 -8.01
CA PRO A 107 -6.11 26.32 -7.66
C PRO A 107 -7.47 27.04 -7.56
N THR A 108 -8.52 26.47 -8.16
CA THR A 108 -9.88 27.04 -8.15
C THR A 108 -10.75 26.49 -7.02
N ALA A 109 -10.30 25.42 -6.35
CA ALA A 109 -11.02 24.81 -5.25
C ALA A 109 -10.92 25.67 -3.98
N SER A 110 -12.06 25.96 -3.37
CA SER A 110 -12.19 26.85 -2.21
C SER A 110 -12.98 26.25 -1.05
N SER A 111 -13.77 25.19 -1.30
CA SER A 111 -14.51 24.44 -0.29
C SER A 111 -14.08 22.98 -0.21
N VAL A 112 -14.51 22.28 0.84
CA VAL A 112 -14.27 20.84 1.01
C VAL A 112 -14.88 20.06 -0.16
N GLU A 113 -16.08 20.44 -0.58
CA GLU A 113 -16.82 19.84 -1.68
C GLU A 113 -16.07 20.01 -3.01
N ASP A 114 -15.42 21.16 -3.23
CA ASP A 114 -14.58 21.39 -4.42
C ASP A 114 -13.40 20.40 -4.45
N TYR A 115 -12.74 20.17 -3.32
CA TYR A 115 -11.66 19.19 -3.23
C TYR A 115 -12.17 17.75 -3.40
N GLU A 116 -13.32 17.42 -2.80
CA GLU A 116 -13.94 16.11 -2.94
C GLU A 116 -14.32 15.80 -4.38
N ALA A 117 -14.77 16.80 -5.15
CA ALA A 117 -15.08 16.64 -6.57
C ALA A 117 -13.85 16.29 -7.43
N LEU A 118 -12.64 16.59 -6.96
CA LEU A 118 -11.39 16.26 -7.67
C LEU A 118 -10.86 14.85 -7.36
N LEU A 119 -11.47 14.15 -6.39
CA LEU A 119 -11.05 12.80 -6.01
C LEU A 119 -11.35 11.79 -7.14
N PRO A 120 -10.51 10.75 -7.31
CA PRO A 120 -10.58 9.87 -8.49
C PRO A 120 -11.84 9.00 -8.56
N TRP A 121 -12.61 8.89 -7.47
CA TRP A 121 -13.91 8.24 -7.41
C TRP A 121 -15.10 9.18 -7.65
N ASN A 122 -14.87 10.50 -7.70
CA ASN A 122 -15.91 11.52 -7.86
C ASN A 122 -15.85 12.25 -9.22
N CYS A 123 -14.88 11.92 -10.08
CA CYS A 123 -14.73 12.54 -11.39
C CYS A 123 -14.54 11.49 -12.50
N SER A 124 -14.75 11.89 -13.75
CA SER A 124 -14.51 11.06 -14.94
C SER A 124 -13.79 11.88 -16.02
N PRO A 125 -12.52 12.24 -15.77
CA PRO A 125 -11.72 13.05 -16.68
C PRO A 125 -11.46 12.30 -17.99
N VAL A 126 -11.70 12.98 -19.12
CA VAL A 126 -11.46 12.46 -20.45
C VAL A 126 -10.16 13.05 -20.99
N LEU A 127 -9.31 12.22 -21.59
CA LEU A 127 -8.21 12.71 -22.42
C LEU A 127 -8.78 13.31 -23.70
N HIS A 128 -8.82 14.65 -23.76
CA HIS A 128 -8.96 15.31 -25.05
C HIS A 128 -7.63 15.18 -25.81
N SER A 129 -7.70 14.50 -26.96
CA SER A 129 -6.62 14.31 -27.93
C SER A 129 -6.26 15.61 -28.64
#